data_AF-A0A9X2JQX6-F1
#
_entry.id   AF-A0A9X2JQX6-F1
#
_cell.length_a   1.000
_cell.length_b   1.000
_cell.length_c   1.000
_cell.angle_alpha   90.00
_cell.angle_beta   90.00
_cell.angle_gamma   90.00
#
_symmetry.space_group_name_H-M   'P 1'
#
loop_
_entity.id
_entity.type
_entity.pdbx_description
1 polymer ?
#
loop_
_entity_poly.entity_id
_entity_poly.type
_entity_poly.pdbx_seq_one_letter_code
_entity_poly.pdbx_strand_id
1 'polypeptide(L)'
;MPPTWTALIVLAIAAAGFVLARARARNAAQREGRRLHSLAHYYGWTAAIYAAGPALLLLAMWLVAQPAVTRSLTSPVLQAEAAEGAVPSLMMADVQRLAAGLDAA
;
A
#
# COMPACT_ATOMS: atom_id res chain seq x y z
N MET A 1 5.42 -7.05 -8.98
CA MET A 1 6.09 -6.06 -8.10
C MET A 1 5.56 -6.26 -6.69
N PRO A 2 6.39 -6.66 -5.72
CA PRO A 2 5.90 -6.94 -4.38
C PRO A 2 5.32 -5.65 -3.75
N PRO A 3 4.21 -5.74 -3.00
CA PRO A 3 3.54 -4.58 -2.39
C PRO A 3 4.44 -3.84 -1.38
N THR A 4 5.55 -4.45 -0.99
CA THR A 4 6.60 -3.87 -0.17
C THR A 4 7.17 -2.58 -0.77
N TRP A 5 7.39 -2.53 -2.09
CA TRP A 5 7.88 -1.30 -2.75
C TRP A 5 6.90 -0.15 -2.62
N THR A 6 5.61 -0.41 -2.84
CA THR A 6 4.55 0.59 -2.67
C THR A 6 4.53 1.11 -1.23
N ALA A 7 4.61 0.23 -0.24
CA ALA A 7 4.68 0.61 1.17
C ALA A 7 5.92 1.46 1.49
N LEU A 8 7.10 1.09 0.97
CA LEU A 8 8.34 1.85 1.17
C LEU A 8 8.26 3.25 0.56
N ILE A 9 7.69 3.39 -0.64
CA ILE A 9 7.50 4.70 -1.29
C ILE A 9 6.55 5.56 -0.45
N VAL A 10 5.44 5.01 0.03
CA VAL A 10 4.49 5.74 0.88
C VAL A 10 5.14 6.19 2.19
N LEU A 11 5.96 5.35 2.81
CA LEU A 11 6.73 5.70 4.00
C LEU A 11 7.77 6.80 3.72
N ALA A 12 8.44 6.75 2.56
CA ALA A 12 9.38 7.80 2.15
C ALA A 12 8.67 9.15 1.96
N ILE A 13 7.48 9.15 1.35
CA ILE A 13 6.65 10.36 1.20
C ILE A 13 6.21 10.89 2.57
N ALA A 14 5.79 10.04 3.50
CA ALA A 14 5.44 10.47 4.85
C ALA A 14 6.64 11.05 5.62
N ALA A 15 7.82 10.45 5.49
CA ALA A 15 9.05 10.96 6.08
C ALA A 15 9.40 12.34 5.51
N ALA A 16 9.29 12.53 4.19
CA ALA A 16 9.49 13.82 3.54
C ALA A 16 8.47 14.86 4.01
N GLY A 17 7.18 14.48 4.09
CA GLY A 17 6.10 15.33 4.60
C GLY A 17 6.32 15.76 6.06
N PHE A 18 6.77 14.84 6.91
CA PHE A 18 7.13 15.12 8.30
C PHE A 18 8.25 16.16 8.41
N VAL A 19 9.35 15.96 7.66
CA VAL A 19 10.52 16.85 7.70
C VAL A 19 10.17 18.25 7.18
N LEU A 20 9.43 18.34 6.07
CA LEU A 20 9.00 19.61 5.49
C LEU A 20 8.04 20.38 6.40
N ALA A 21 7.04 19.71 6.96
CA ALA A 21 6.08 20.33 7.88
C ALA A 21 6.75 20.78 9.19
N ARG A 22 7.66 19.97 9.73
CA ARG A 22 8.47 20.33 10.91
C ARG A 22 9.37 21.53 10.64
N ALA A 23 10.06 21.57 9.49
CA ALA A 23 10.92 22.69 9.10
C ALA A 23 10.09 23.99 8.95
N ARG A 24 8.93 23.90 8.29
CA ARG A 24 8.01 25.03 8.13
C ARG A 24 7.51 25.56 9.47
N ALA A 25 7.08 24.69 10.38
CA ALA A 25 6.59 25.08 11.70
C ALA A 25 7.69 25.75 12.57
N ARG A 26 8.93 25.26 12.49
CA ARG A 26 10.07 25.89 13.19
C ARG A 26 10.40 27.27 12.62
N ASN A 27 10.44 27.41 11.29
CA ASN A 27 10.73 28.69 10.64
C ASN A 27 9.64 29.74 10.90
N ALA A 28 8.37 29.32 10.95
CA ALA A 28 7.26 30.20 11.34
C ALA A 28 7.37 30.65 12.81
N ALA A 29 7.68 29.73 13.73
CA ALA A 29 7.87 30.04 15.15
C ALA A 29 9.00 31.04 15.41
N GLN A 30 10.11 30.92 14.67
CA GLN A 30 11.25 31.83 14.76
C GLN A 30 10.89 33.25 14.28
N ARG A 31 10.08 33.36 13.22
CA ARG A 31 9.62 34.66 12.68
C ARG A 31 8.69 35.41 13.63
N GLU A 32 7.93 34.69 14.45
CA GLU A 32 6.91 35.25 15.33
C GLU A 32 7.37 35.39 16.80
N GLY A 33 8.64 35.07 17.10
CA GLY A 33 9.21 35.18 18.46
C GLY A 33 8.63 34.21 19.50
N ARG A 34 7.79 33.25 19.08
CA ARG A 34 7.10 32.30 19.97
C ARG A 34 7.89 31.01 20.12
N ARG A 35 8.13 30.58 21.37
CA ARG A 35 8.74 29.28 21.68
C ARG A 35 7.73 28.14 21.45
N LEU A 36 7.86 27.42 20.34
CA LEU A 36 7.13 26.18 20.08
C LEU A 36 7.92 24.98 20.64
N HIS A 37 7.73 24.62 21.91
CA HIS A 37 8.43 23.46 22.50
C HIS A 37 7.89 22.10 22.02
N SER A 38 6.62 21.99 21.61
CA SER A 38 5.99 20.72 21.18
C SER A 38 5.24 20.79 19.84
N LEU A 39 4.76 21.97 19.43
CA LEU A 39 3.91 22.17 18.26
C LEU A 39 4.59 21.77 16.93
N ALA A 40 5.90 21.97 16.79
CA ALA A 40 6.60 21.61 15.55
C ALA A 40 6.63 20.10 15.28
N HIS A 41 6.62 19.27 16.33
CA HIS A 41 6.53 17.82 16.20
C HIS A 41 5.10 17.39 15.88
N TYR A 42 4.11 18.03 16.50
CA TYR A 42 2.69 17.79 16.23
C TYR A 42 2.35 18.01 14.74
N TYR A 43 2.70 19.16 14.17
CA TYR A 43 2.46 19.44 12.74
C TYR A 43 3.19 18.49 11.79
N GLY A 44 4.39 18.04 12.18
CA GLY A 44 5.11 17.00 11.44
C GLY A 44 4.32 15.69 11.38
N TRP A 45 3.82 15.22 12.53
CA TRP A 45 3.07 13.97 12.62
C TRP A 45 1.71 14.04 11.92
N THR A 46 1.01 15.18 12.05
CA THR A 46 -0.24 15.42 11.30
C THR A 46 0.00 15.32 9.80
N ALA A 47 1.03 15.98 9.27
CA ALA A 47 1.37 15.91 7.84
C ALA A 47 1.74 14.49 7.39
N ALA A 48 2.50 13.75 8.20
CA ALA A 48 2.86 12.36 7.91
C ALA A 48 1.63 11.44 7.84
N ILE A 49 0.71 11.56 8.81
CA ILE A 49 -0.53 10.78 8.83
C ILE A 49 -1.42 11.12 7.63
N TYR A 50 -1.58 12.40 7.29
CA TYR A 50 -2.38 12.78 6.11
C TYR A 50 -1.74 12.32 4.79
N ALA A 51 -0.41 12.24 4.72
CA ALA A 51 0.29 11.78 3.53
C ALA A 51 0.26 10.24 3.37
N ALA A 52 0.57 9.48 4.43
CA ALA A 52 0.64 8.02 4.35
C ALA A 52 -0.66 7.30 4.74
N GLY A 53 -1.43 7.82 5.69
CA GLY A 53 -2.64 7.19 6.23
C GLY A 53 -3.61 6.71 5.15
N PRO A 54 -4.12 7.58 4.25
CA PRO A 54 -5.06 7.16 3.21
C PRO A 54 -4.46 6.18 2.22
N ALA A 55 -3.18 6.35 1.84
CA ALA A 55 -2.50 5.46 0.90
C ALA A 55 -2.28 4.06 1.48
N LEU A 56 -1.84 3.97 2.74
CA LEU A 56 -1.67 2.68 3.43
C LEU A 56 -3.01 1.99 3.68
N LEU A 57 -4.06 2.75 4.01
CA LEU A 57 -5.40 2.20 4.20
C LEU A 57 -5.94 1.61 2.89
N LEU A 58 -5.80 2.33 1.78
CA LEU A 58 -6.18 1.82 0.46
C LEU A 58 -5.40 0.57 0.08
N LEU A 59 -4.08 0.56 0.33
CA LEU A 59 -3.23 -0.60 0.06
C LEU A 59 -3.65 -1.81 0.91
N ALA A 60 -3.92 -1.61 2.20
CA ALA A 60 -4.37 -2.67 3.09
C ALA A 60 -5.73 -3.24 2.65
N MET A 61 -6.68 -2.37 2.29
CA MET A 61 -7.98 -2.79 1.76
C MET A 61 -7.81 -3.57 0.45
N TRP A 62 -6.92 -3.12 -0.43
CA TRP A 62 -6.62 -3.81 -1.67
C TRP A 62 -6.03 -5.20 -1.42
N LEU A 63 -5.05 -5.36 -0.52
CA LEU A 63 -4.44 -6.66 -0.24
C LEU A 63 -5.45 -7.69 0.27
N VAL A 64 -6.45 -7.26 1.04
CA VAL A 64 -7.55 -8.13 1.49
C VAL A 64 -8.52 -8.46 0.35
N ALA A 65 -8.84 -7.47 -0.50
CA ALA A 65 -9.75 -7.66 -1.63
C ALA A 65 -9.14 -8.42 -2.81
N GLN A 66 -7.81 -8.33 -2.98
CA GLN A 66 -7.05 -8.87 -4.10
C GLN A 66 -7.36 -10.34 -4.43
N PRO A 67 -7.36 -11.30 -3.49
CA PRO A 67 -7.62 -12.70 -3.82
C PRO A 67 -9.03 -12.94 -4.36
N ALA A 68 -10.03 -12.23 -3.84
CA ALA A 68 -11.41 -12.35 -4.28
C ALA A 68 -11.59 -11.78 -5.70
N VAL A 69 -11.07 -10.56 -5.92
CA VAL A 69 -11.13 -9.89 -7.22
C VAL A 69 -10.37 -10.68 -8.30
N THR A 70 -9.17 -11.17 -7.96
CA THR A 70 -8.37 -11.97 -8.90
C THR A 70 -9.12 -13.25 -9.28
N ARG A 71 -9.70 -13.96 -8.30
CA ARG A 71 -10.47 -15.18 -8.58
C ARG A 71 -11.69 -14.90 -9.46
N SER A 72 -12.43 -13.82 -9.21
CA SER A 72 -13.62 -13.48 -10.01
C SER A 72 -13.30 -13.12 -11.45
N LEU A 73 -12.12 -12.52 -11.70
CA LEU A 73 -11.68 -12.16 -13.04
C LEU A 73 -11.13 -13.38 -13.81
N THR A 74 -10.45 -14.32 -13.13
CA THR A 74 -9.85 -15.49 -13.79
C THR A 74 -10.82 -16.65 -13.97
N SER A 75 -11.81 -16.82 -13.08
CA SER A 75 -12.75 -17.95 -13.15
C SER A 75 -13.49 -18.09 -14.49
N PRO A 76 -14.02 -17.05 -15.14
CA PRO A 76 -14.70 -17.21 -16.44
C PRO A 76 -13.74 -17.61 -17.57
N VAL A 77 -12.49 -17.13 -17.55
CA VAL A 77 -11.47 -17.51 -18.53
C VAL A 77 -11.11 -18.98 -18.39
N LEU A 78 -10.90 -19.44 -17.14
CA LEU A 78 -10.63 -20.86 -16.85
C LEU A 78 -11.77 -21.77 -17.25
N GLN A 79 -13.02 -21.33 -17.11
CA GLN A 79 -14.20 -22.10 -17.52
C GLN A 79 -14.33 -22.20 -19.04
N ALA A 80 -13.96 -21.16 -19.79
CA ALA A 80 -14.01 -21.16 -21.24
C ALA A 80 -12.95 -22.08 -21.88
N GLU A 81 -11.77 -22.19 -21.25
CA GLU A 81 -10.64 -23.01 -21.72
C GLU A 81 -10.64 -24.43 -21.13
N ALA A 82 -11.61 -24.77 -20.26
CA ALA A 82 -11.69 -26.08 -19.64
C ALA A 82 -12.13 -27.14 -20.65
N ALA A 83 -11.28 -28.13 -20.91
CA ALA A 83 -11.64 -29.33 -21.66
C ALA A 83 -12.78 -30.09 -20.96
N GLU A 84 -13.60 -30.82 -21.73
CA GLU A 84 -14.70 -31.62 -21.17
C GLU A 84 -14.19 -32.58 -20.07
N GLY A 85 -14.74 -32.43 -18.86
CA GLY A 85 -14.35 -33.21 -17.67
C GLY A 85 -13.26 -32.59 -16.79
N ALA A 86 -12.68 -31.45 -17.17
CA ALA A 86 -11.73 -30.73 -16.33
C ALA A 86 -12.43 -30.08 -15.11
N VAL A 87 -11.79 -30.16 -13.94
CA VAL A 87 -12.29 -29.53 -12.71
C VAL A 87 -11.63 -28.14 -12.57
N PRO A 88 -12.37 -27.01 -12.71
CA PRO A 88 -11.78 -25.67 -12.72
C PRO A 88 -11.04 -25.30 -11.43
N SER A 89 -11.42 -25.89 -10.29
CA SER A 89 -10.74 -25.69 -9.01
C SER A 89 -9.33 -26.29 -8.96
N LEU A 90 -9.10 -27.41 -9.66
CA LEU A 90 -7.78 -28.04 -9.76
C LEU A 90 -6.84 -27.21 -10.64
N MET A 91 -7.35 -26.69 -11.77
CA MET A 91 -6.59 -25.80 -12.65
C MET A 91 -6.20 -24.50 -11.94
N MET A 92 -7.11 -23.91 -11.16
CA MET A 92 -6.79 -22.73 -10.35
C MET A 92 -5.74 -23.02 -9.27
N ALA A 93 -5.76 -24.21 -8.67
CA ALA A 93 -4.75 -24.63 -7.71
C ALA A 93 -3.36 -24.79 -8.36
N ASP A 94 -3.29 -25.33 -9.59
CA ASP A 94 -2.04 -25.42 -10.34
C ASP A 94 -1.49 -24.04 -10.71
N VAL A 95 -2.34 -23.12 -11.17
CA VAL A 95 -1.96 -21.73 -11.45
C VAL A 95 -1.39 -21.05 -10.20
N GLN A 96 -2.05 -21.22 -9.05
CA GLN A 96 -1.56 -20.66 -7.78
C GLN A 96 -0.23 -21.28 -7.35
N ARG A 97 -0.05 -22.60 -7.52
CA ARG A 97 1.21 -23.28 -7.20
C ARG A 97 2.36 -22.80 -8.06
N LEU A 98 2.13 -22.63 -9.36
CA LEU A 98 3.11 -22.10 -10.30
C LEU A 98 3.44 -20.64 -10.01
N ALA A 99 2.44 -19.80 -9.77
CA ALA A 99 2.64 -18.40 -9.42
C ALA A 99 3.45 -18.25 -8.11
N ALA A 100 3.13 -19.04 -7.08
CA ALA A 100 3.87 -19.04 -5.82
C ALA A 100 5.33 -19.51 -6.01
N GLY A 101 5.58 -20.46 -6.91
CA GLY A 101 6.93 -20.89 -7.27
C GLY A 101 7.74 -19.81 -7.99
N LEU A 102 7.09 -19.01 -8.85
CA LEU A 102 7.73 -17.88 -9.55
C LEU A 102 8.03 -16.70 -8.62
N ASP A 103 7.18 -16.43 -7.62
CA ASP A 103 7.42 -15.37 -6.63
C ASP A 103 8.56 -15.72 -5.64
N ALA A 104 8.91 -17.01 -5.51
CA ALA A 104 9.94 -17.50 -4.59
C ALA A 104 11.33 -17.71 -5.23
N ALA A 105 11.44 -17.59 -6.56
CA ALA A 105 12.68 -17.76 -7.34
C ALA A 105 13.37 -16.41 -7.62
#